data_AF-W1DLT0-F1
#
_entry.id   AF-W1DLT0-F1
#
_cell.length_a   1.000
_cell.length_b   1.000
_cell.length_c   1.000
_cell.angle_alpha   90.00
_cell.angle_beta   90.00
_cell.angle_gamma   90.00
#
_symmetry.space_group_name_H-M   'P 1'
#
loop_
_entity.id
_entity.type
_entity.pdbx_description
1 polymer ?
#
loop_
_entity_poly.entity_id
_entity_poly.type
_entity_poly.pdbx_seq_one_letter_code
_entity_poly.pdbx_strand_id
1 'polypeptide(L)'
;MTNTYDNTILYVDYVVDKAIKLLQSKQDKFTTSLVYLSDHGESLGEDGVYLHGLPYSIAPDTQKHVPMALWLSADYQQRYGISAHCLQQRAQKENYSQDNLFSTLLGLLGVSTREYQAADDILTPCREAG
;
A
#
# COMPACT_ATOMS: atom_id res chain seq x y z
N MET A 1 9.88 23.63 -7.83
CA MET A 1 10.26 22.20 -7.88
C MET A 1 9.04 21.29 -7.98
N THR A 2 7.87 21.74 -7.55
CA THR A 2 6.59 21.00 -7.60
C THR A 2 6.29 20.39 -8.98
N ASN A 3 6.30 21.17 -10.06
CA ASN A 3 6.02 20.63 -11.41
C ASN A 3 6.96 19.49 -11.85
N THR A 4 8.22 19.47 -11.39
CA THR A 4 9.17 18.39 -11.71
C THR A 4 8.90 17.16 -10.85
N TYR A 5 8.56 17.36 -9.58
CA TYR A 5 8.15 16.29 -8.67
C TYR A 5 6.85 15.63 -9.14
N ASP A 6 5.87 16.40 -9.58
CA ASP A 6 4.60 15.89 -10.11
C ASP A 6 4.79 14.97 -11.33
N ASN A 7 5.78 15.25 -12.19
CA ASN A 7 6.13 14.36 -13.29
C ASN A 7 6.65 13.00 -12.81
N THR A 8 7.30 12.94 -11.64
CA THR A 8 7.72 11.65 -11.04
C THR A 8 6.53 10.86 -10.52
N ILE A 9 5.50 11.53 -9.99
CA ILE A 9 4.23 10.90 -9.57
C ILE A 9 3.53 10.27 -10.79
N LEU A 10 3.47 10.99 -11.92
CA LEU A 10 2.94 10.45 -13.18
C LEU A 10 3.73 9.21 -13.65
N TYR A 11 5.04 9.19 -13.41
CA TYR A 11 5.86 8.03 -13.75
C TYR A 11 5.62 6.86 -12.79
N VAL A 12 5.39 7.11 -11.49
CA VAL A 12 4.98 6.10 -10.52
C VAL A 12 3.64 5.48 -10.93
N ASP A 13 2.65 6.30 -11.29
CA ASP A 13 1.36 5.82 -11.81
C ASP A 13 1.55 4.89 -13.02
N TYR A 14 2.37 5.30 -13.98
CA TYR A 14 2.72 4.48 -15.13
C TYR A 14 3.35 3.13 -14.75
N VAL A 15 4.31 3.12 -13.82
CA VAL A 15 4.99 1.88 -13.37
C VAL A 15 4.01 0.96 -12.65
N VAL A 16 3.18 1.49 -11.75
CA VAL A 16 2.17 0.71 -11.02
C VAL A 16 1.13 0.14 -11.98
N ASP A 17 0.63 0.92 -12.95
CA ASP A 17 -0.28 0.44 -14.00
C ASP A 17 0.35 -0.69 -14.83
N LYS A 18 1.62 -0.55 -15.22
CA LYS A 18 2.34 -1.61 -15.95
C LYS A 18 2.50 -2.87 -15.12
N ALA A 19 2.77 -2.76 -13.83
CA ALA A 19 2.86 -3.91 -12.93
C ALA A 19 1.51 -4.61 -12.78
N ILE A 20 0.42 -3.86 -12.59
CA ILE A 20 -0.94 -4.41 -12.54
C ILE A 20 -1.30 -5.12 -13.86
N LYS A 21 -1.05 -4.50 -15.01
CA LYS A 21 -1.28 -5.13 -16.33
C LYS A 21 -0.48 -6.41 -16.53
N LEU A 22 0.77 -6.43 -16.04
CA LEU A 22 1.58 -7.64 -16.06
C LEU A 22 0.93 -8.73 -15.20
N LEU A 23 0.53 -8.44 -13.97
CA LEU A 23 -0.15 -9.40 -13.09
C LEU A 23 -1.46 -9.91 -13.68
N GLN A 24 -2.27 -9.01 -14.26
CA GLN A 24 -3.49 -9.37 -14.99
C GLN A 24 -3.24 -10.36 -16.12
N SER A 25 -2.15 -10.20 -16.88
CA SER A 25 -1.77 -11.13 -17.96
C SER A 25 -1.37 -12.54 -17.49
N LYS A 26 -1.24 -12.74 -16.17
CA LYS A 26 -0.84 -14.01 -15.53
C LYS A 26 -1.97 -14.66 -14.72
N GLN A 27 -3.16 -14.06 -14.71
CA GLN A 27 -4.32 -14.54 -13.94
C GLN A 27 -4.89 -15.87 -14.43
N ASP A 28 -4.49 -16.36 -15.60
CA ASP A 28 -4.79 -17.72 -16.08
C ASP A 28 -4.06 -18.81 -15.27
N LYS A 29 -2.96 -18.45 -14.59
CA LYS A 29 -2.07 -19.38 -13.89
C LYS A 29 -1.87 -19.06 -12.42
N PHE A 30 -1.95 -17.78 -12.06
CA PHE A 30 -1.61 -17.31 -10.72
C PHE A 30 -2.73 -16.46 -10.13
N THR A 31 -2.95 -16.64 -8.83
CA THR A 31 -3.69 -15.68 -8.02
C THR A 31 -2.78 -14.52 -7.67
N THR A 32 -3.13 -13.30 -8.10
CA THR A 32 -2.20 -12.17 -8.12
C THR A 32 -2.66 -11.01 -7.24
N SER A 33 -1.69 -10.29 -6.71
CA SER A 33 -1.90 -9.08 -5.91
C SER A 33 -0.68 -8.17 -6.05
N LEU A 34 -0.87 -6.88 -5.78
CA LEU A 34 0.17 -5.87 -5.79
C LEU A 34 0.04 -5.00 -4.54
N VAL A 35 1.17 -4.75 -3.89
CA VAL A 35 1.32 -3.75 -2.83
C VAL A 35 2.35 -2.74 -3.30
N TYR A 36 1.97 -1.48 -3.36
CA TYR A 36 2.87 -0.34 -3.52
C TYR A 36 2.83 0.48 -2.23
N LEU A 37 3.99 0.88 -1.72
CA LEU A 37 4.15 1.70 -0.53
C LEU A 37 5.43 2.51 -0.67
N SER A 38 5.36 3.83 -0.52
CA SER A 38 6.57 4.65 -0.43
C SER A 38 7.28 4.40 0.90
N ASP A 39 8.61 4.48 0.89
CA ASP A 39 9.44 4.40 2.09
C ASP A 39 9.31 5.67 2.94
N HIS A 40 9.30 6.84 2.30
CA HIS A 40 9.03 8.15 2.92
C HIS A 40 8.47 9.14 1.88
N GLY A 41 8.17 10.36 2.34
CA GLY A 41 7.80 11.49 1.48
C GLY A 41 8.96 12.45 1.22
N GLU A 42 8.69 13.64 0.71
CA GLU A 42 9.69 14.63 0.27
C GLU A 42 9.24 16.05 0.62
N SER A 43 10.15 16.88 1.15
CA SER A 43 9.94 18.33 1.26
C SER A 43 10.44 19.05 0.01
N LEU A 44 9.64 19.99 -0.51
CA LEU A 44 9.86 20.66 -1.78
C LEU A 44 10.13 22.17 -1.64
N GLY A 45 10.46 22.61 -0.42
CA GLY A 45 10.79 23.99 -0.07
C GLY A 45 9.87 24.61 0.98
N GLU A 46 8.92 23.86 1.54
CA GLU A 46 8.06 24.32 2.62
C GLU A 46 8.92 24.74 3.82
N ASP A 47 8.71 25.94 4.35
CA ASP A 47 9.48 26.51 5.46
C ASP A 47 11.02 26.48 5.26
N GLY A 48 11.47 26.50 4.01
CA GLY A 48 12.89 26.42 3.66
C GLY A 48 13.49 25.00 3.76
N VAL A 49 12.67 23.99 4.03
CA VAL A 49 13.06 22.57 4.09
C VAL A 49 12.98 21.95 2.71
N TYR A 50 14.05 21.26 2.32
CA TYR A 50 14.13 20.51 1.07
C TYR A 50 14.54 19.07 1.35
N LEU A 51 14.26 18.19 0.39
CA LEU A 51 14.60 16.77 0.44
C LEU A 51 13.90 16.04 1.58
N HIS A 52 14.52 14.98 2.06
CA HIS A 52 14.07 14.13 3.14
C HIS A 52 15.21 13.85 4.13
N GLY A 53 14.91 13.15 5.22
CA GLY A 53 15.90 12.68 6.19
C GLY A 53 15.98 13.53 7.46
N LEU A 54 14.99 14.37 7.72
CA LEU A 54 14.88 15.01 9.03
C LEU A 54 14.62 13.97 10.13
N PRO A 55 15.15 14.18 11.35
CA PRO A 55 14.81 13.33 12.49
C PRO A 55 13.29 13.26 12.66
N TYR A 56 12.74 12.04 12.82
CA TYR A 56 11.30 11.80 12.79
C TYR A 56 10.49 12.71 13.74
N SER A 57 11.03 13.03 14.91
CA SER A 57 10.40 13.90 15.92
C SER A 57 10.17 15.34 15.46
N ILE A 58 10.90 15.80 14.44
CA ILE A 58 10.78 17.15 13.86
C ILE A 58 10.47 17.14 12.36
N ALA A 59 10.38 15.97 11.74
CA ALA A 59 10.10 15.86 10.31
C ALA A 59 8.67 16.33 10.01
N PRO A 60 8.48 17.15 8.95
CA PRO A 60 7.15 17.61 8.54
C PRO A 60 6.35 16.44 7.97
N ASP A 61 5.03 16.62 7.89
CA ASP A 61 4.14 15.58 7.33
C ASP A 61 4.44 15.29 5.87
N THR A 62 5.01 16.24 5.11
CA THR A 62 5.48 16.01 3.74
C THR A 62 6.53 14.90 3.64
N GLN A 63 7.29 14.60 4.70
CA GLN A 63 8.26 13.50 4.73
C GLN A 63 7.70 12.19 5.35
N LYS A 64 6.55 12.24 6.04
CA LYS A 64 6.01 11.09 6.80
C LYS A 64 4.72 10.51 6.22
N HIS A 65 3.89 11.35 5.60
CA HIS A 65 2.63 10.93 5.01
C HIS A 65 2.89 10.40 3.59
N VAL A 66 2.71 9.10 3.39
CA VAL A 66 3.12 8.40 2.17
C VAL A 66 1.95 7.70 1.47
N PRO A 67 2.00 7.55 0.13
CA PRO A 67 1.01 6.77 -0.58
C PRO A 67 1.22 5.27 -0.37
N MET A 68 0.10 4.57 -0.21
CA MET A 68 0.01 3.11 -0.30
C MET A 68 -1.10 2.74 -1.28
N ALA A 69 -0.85 1.74 -2.14
CA ALA A 69 -1.88 1.15 -2.98
C ALA A 69 -1.86 -0.37 -2.84
N LEU A 70 -3.05 -0.96 -2.69
CA LEU A 70 -3.27 -2.39 -2.67
C LEU A 70 -4.21 -2.75 -3.82
N TRP A 71 -3.75 -3.62 -4.70
CA TRP A 71 -4.56 -4.20 -5.76
C TRP A 71 -4.65 -5.71 -5.56
N LEU A 72 -5.87 -6.24 -5.59
CA LEU A 72 -6.17 -7.67 -5.49
C LEU A 72 -6.91 -8.09 -6.75
N SER A 73 -6.45 -9.15 -7.42
CA SER A 73 -7.19 -9.70 -8.55
C SER A 73 -8.57 -10.21 -8.11
N ALA A 74 -9.52 -10.28 -9.05
CA ALA A 74 -10.88 -10.74 -8.73
C ALA A 74 -10.89 -12.17 -8.15
N ASP A 75 -10.03 -13.06 -8.68
CA ASP A 75 -9.86 -14.41 -8.16
C ASP A 75 -9.19 -14.43 -6.78
N TYR A 76 -8.29 -13.49 -6.48
CA TYR A 76 -7.73 -13.32 -5.13
C TYR A 76 -8.85 -13.00 -4.13
N GLN A 77 -9.68 -12.00 -4.46
CA GLN A 77 -10.77 -11.56 -3.59
C GLN A 77 -11.76 -12.71 -3.34
N GLN A 78 -12.15 -13.43 -4.39
CA GLN A 78 -13.06 -14.57 -4.27
C GLN A 78 -12.44 -15.73 -3.46
N ARG A 79 -11.19 -16.08 -3.73
CA ARG A 79 -10.51 -17.23 -3.10
C ARG A 79 -10.30 -17.03 -1.60
N TYR A 80 -10.00 -15.81 -1.18
CA TYR A 80 -9.70 -15.48 0.21
C TYR A 80 -10.83 -14.72 0.93
N GLY A 81 -12.02 -14.64 0.31
CA GLY A 81 -13.20 -14.01 0.90
C GLY A 81 -12.99 -12.54 1.25
N ILE A 82 -12.26 -11.78 0.43
CA ILE A 82 -11.94 -10.37 0.72
C ILE A 82 -13.00 -9.44 0.11
N SER A 83 -13.70 -8.69 0.96
CA SER A 83 -14.65 -7.68 0.52
C SER A 83 -13.94 -6.41 0.03
N ALA A 84 -13.93 -6.17 -1.28
CA ALA A 84 -13.42 -4.92 -1.86
C ALA A 84 -14.15 -3.68 -1.34
N HIS A 85 -15.47 -3.78 -1.12
CA HIS A 85 -16.24 -2.68 -0.56
C HIS A 85 -15.80 -2.32 0.85
N CYS A 86 -15.56 -3.32 1.71
CA CYS A 86 -15.00 -3.11 3.04
C CYS A 86 -13.62 -2.44 2.97
N LEU A 87 -12.72 -2.95 2.12
CA LEU A 87 -11.38 -2.37 1.97
C LEU A 87 -11.44 -0.91 1.55
N GLN A 88 -12.27 -0.56 0.56
CA GLN A 88 -12.44 0.82 0.10
C GLN A 88 -12.99 1.72 1.21
N GLN A 89 -13.97 1.26 1.99
CA GLN A 89 -14.53 2.02 3.11
C GLN A 89 -13.48 2.26 4.21
N ARG A 90 -12.69 1.24 4.56
CA ARG A 90 -11.63 1.36 5.56
C ARG A 90 -10.49 2.26 5.10
N ALA A 91 -10.07 2.14 3.84
CA ALA A 91 -9.03 2.98 3.25
C ALA A 91 -9.35 4.48 3.31
N GLN A 92 -10.63 4.85 3.35
CA GLN A 92 -11.08 6.26 3.46
C GLN A 92 -11.22 6.77 4.90
N LYS A 93 -11.32 5.86 5.88
CA LYS A 93 -11.74 6.21 7.25
C LYS A 93 -10.68 5.92 8.31
N GLU A 94 -9.82 4.96 8.05
CA GLU A 94 -8.82 4.47 9.00
C GLU A 94 -7.45 5.04 8.68
N ASN A 95 -6.62 5.16 9.71
CA ASN A 95 -5.22 5.52 9.55
C ASN A 95 -4.36 4.25 9.60
N TYR A 96 -3.33 4.20 8.75
CA TYR A 96 -2.37 3.11 8.68
C TYR A 96 -0.94 3.66 8.68
N SER A 97 0.01 2.82 9.07
CA SER A 97 1.44 3.10 9.00
C SER A 97 2.16 1.94 8.31
N GLN A 98 3.48 2.08 8.15
CA GLN A 98 4.33 0.98 7.67
C GLN A 98 4.33 -0.22 8.63
N ASP A 99 3.89 -0.06 9.89
CA ASP A 99 3.78 -1.15 10.88
C ASP A 99 2.78 -2.23 10.39
N ASN A 100 1.78 -1.82 9.62
CA ASN A 100 0.79 -2.73 9.05
C ASN A 100 1.33 -3.61 7.92
N LEU A 101 2.46 -3.25 7.30
CA LEU A 101 2.96 -3.93 6.10
C LEU A 101 3.32 -5.39 6.39
N PHE A 102 3.97 -5.65 7.51
CA PHE A 102 4.51 -6.98 7.82
C PHE A 102 3.40 -8.03 7.92
N SER A 103 2.43 -7.81 8.80
CA SER A 103 1.30 -8.74 8.97
C SER A 103 0.41 -8.79 7.72
N THR A 104 0.24 -7.67 7.00
CA THR A 104 -0.50 -7.66 5.74
C THR A 104 0.16 -8.55 4.67
N LEU A 105 1.49 -8.52 4.53
CA LEU A 105 2.21 -9.40 3.59
C LEU A 105 2.14 -10.87 3.98
N LEU A 106 2.26 -11.19 5.28
CA LEU A 106 2.06 -12.55 5.77
C LEU A 106 0.63 -13.05 5.47
N GLY A 107 -0.36 -12.19 5.72
CA GLY A 107 -1.76 -12.45 5.42
C GLY A 107 -2.02 -12.61 3.92
N LEU A 108 -1.35 -11.83 3.07
CA LEU A 108 -1.45 -11.92 1.60
C LEU A 108 -0.87 -13.24 1.04
N LEU A 109 0.22 -13.70 1.66
CA LEU A 109 0.94 -14.90 1.21
C LEU A 109 0.45 -16.18 1.89
N GLY A 110 -0.50 -16.09 2.84
CA GLY A 110 -1.02 -17.22 3.58
C GLY A 110 0.01 -17.88 4.51
N VAL A 111 0.99 -17.11 5.00
CA VAL A 111 2.06 -17.63 5.86
C VAL A 111 1.53 -17.84 7.28
N SER A 112 1.64 -19.06 7.79
CA SER A 112 1.34 -19.38 9.18
C SER A 112 2.60 -19.25 10.03
N THR A 113 2.63 -18.28 10.93
CA THR A 113 3.76 -18.02 11.81
C THR A 113 3.31 -17.31 13.08
N ARG A 114 4.05 -17.45 14.18
CA ARG A 114 3.70 -16.81 15.48
C ARG A 114 3.90 -15.29 15.48
N GLU A 115 4.66 -14.78 14.51
CA GLU A 115 4.94 -13.37 14.29
C GLU A 115 3.79 -12.65 13.57
N TYR A 116 2.81 -13.38 13.01
CA TYR A 116 1.63 -12.78 12.41
C TYR A 116 0.72 -12.16 13.48
N GLN A 117 0.41 -10.88 13.32
CA GLN A 117 -0.52 -10.15 14.18
C GLN A 117 -1.74 -9.71 13.37
N ALA A 118 -2.88 -10.38 13.59
CA ALA A 118 -4.11 -10.11 12.86
C ALA A 118 -4.62 -8.67 13.01
N ALA A 119 -4.30 -8.00 14.11
CA ALA A 119 -4.62 -6.59 14.34
C ALA A 119 -3.87 -5.63 13.39
N ASP A 120 -2.69 -6.04 12.90
CA ASP A 120 -1.86 -5.23 11.99
C ASP A 120 -2.11 -5.56 10.52
N ASP A 121 -2.83 -6.65 10.21
CA ASP A 121 -3.18 -7.05 8.85
C ASP A 121 -4.41 -6.28 8.34
N ILE A 122 -4.20 -5.42 7.35
CA ILE A 122 -5.22 -4.56 6.74
C ILE A 122 -6.37 -5.37 6.13
N LEU A 123 -6.11 -6.62 5.73
CA LEU A 123 -7.11 -7.49 5.13
C LEU A 123 -8.03 -8.15 6.15
N THR A 124 -7.56 -8.33 7.39
CA THR A 124 -8.27 -9.13 8.40
C THR A 124 -9.70 -8.65 8.65
N PRO A 125 -9.97 -7.34 8.86
CA PRO A 125 -11.33 -6.85 9.11
C PRO A 125 -12.28 -7.01 7.91
N CYS A 126 -11.74 -7.24 6.71
CA CYS A 126 -12.48 -7.35 5.46
C CYS A 126 -12.50 -8.77 4.88
N ARG A 127 -11.96 -9.75 5.61
CA ARG A 127 -12.18 -11.17 5.33
C ARG A 127 -13.55 -11.57 5.83
N GLU A 128 -14.36 -12.15 4.95
CA GLU A 128 -15.57 -12.84 5.35
C GLU A 128 -15.20 -14.00 6.29
N ALA A 129 -15.92 -14.13 7.40
CA ALA A 129 -15.80 -15.31 8.24
C ALA A 129 -16.27 -16.51 7.41
N GLY A 130 -15.37 -17.47 7.19
CA GLY A 130 -15.73 -18.78 6.66
C GLY A 130 -16.63 -19.55 7.62
#